data_AF-A0A7V5S1H8-F1
#
_entry.id   AF-A0A7V5S1H8-F1
#
_cell.length_a   1.000
_cell.length_b   1.000
_cell.length_c   1.000
_cell.angle_alpha   90.00
_cell.angle_beta   90.00
_cell.angle_gamma   90.00
#
_symmetry.space_group_name_H-M   'P 1'
#
loop_
_entity.id
_entity.type
_entity.pdbx_description
1 polymer ?
#
loop_
_entity_poly.entity_id
_entity_poly.type
_entity_poly.pdbx_seq_one_letter_code
_entity_poly.pdbx_strand_id
1 'polypeptide(L)'
;MRYKVLGSPAPLATPVEDPLHRAAFAYRVQGVLEAGAPATLIEIYAQRQTLYSYAERACRLLMECYLLANQRLGLDHPLRYNRLLRVFLMTEGKAGAEQQQNLIYLYDLSERVPPHEWVRELTHEYGHWIIPPINSFVEPEPWANGDLGERWFTYYLAENARNLNGSSDLLMGAPLSALESYLRRAAAPLVERMAREGLNPQRWRSRRRDGYEEYLALALYIDRVYGSRRLGRAMLCAGGVEPDDFLRGVRESLTEPETLSAELPFPNAYLFLPGGAARWRIVEPRDAKLTPDPKRPEWACCAATKLQLRRR
;
A
#
# COMPACT_ATOMS: atom_id res chain seq x y z
N MET A 1 -9.28 7.22 9.65
CA MET A 1 -8.07 7.34 10.51
C MET A 1 -7.54 8.75 10.40
N ARG A 2 -7.00 9.30 11.49
CA ARG A 2 -6.27 10.58 11.48
C ARG A 2 -4.80 10.32 11.75
N TYR A 3 -3.93 11.22 11.27
CA TYR A 3 -2.51 11.17 11.59
C TYR A 3 -1.98 12.55 11.92
N LYS A 4 -0.82 12.58 12.57
CA LYS A 4 -0.03 13.77 12.84
C LYS A 4 1.35 13.63 12.25
N VAL A 5 1.91 14.74 11.81
CA VAL A 5 3.33 14.88 11.50
C VAL A 5 3.96 15.68 12.62
N LEU A 6 4.93 15.07 13.28
CA LEU A 6 5.65 15.63 14.43
C LEU A 6 7.12 15.82 14.05
N GLY A 7 7.70 16.95 14.39
CA GLY A 7 9.10 17.22 14.10
C GLY A 7 9.52 18.57 14.68
N SER A 8 10.83 18.83 14.63
CA SER A 8 11.39 20.13 14.97
C SER A 8 12.48 20.49 13.95
N PRO A 9 12.54 21.75 13.48
CA PRO A 9 13.64 22.22 12.65
C PRO A 9 14.95 22.39 13.45
N ALA A 10 14.93 22.22 14.78
CA ALA A 10 16.12 22.14 15.61
C ALA A 10 16.78 20.74 15.49
N PRO A 11 18.11 20.65 15.54
CA PRO A 11 18.80 19.37 15.48
C PRO A 11 18.49 18.51 16.72
N LEU A 12 18.54 17.19 16.55
CA LEU A 12 18.51 16.21 17.61
C LEU A 12 19.73 16.40 18.53
N ALA A 13 19.54 16.18 19.84
CA ALA A 13 20.63 16.21 20.81
C ALA A 13 21.73 15.19 20.48
N THR A 14 21.33 14.02 19.96
CA THR A 14 22.22 12.99 19.42
C THR A 14 21.76 12.66 18.00
N PRO A 15 22.62 12.88 16.98
CA PRO A 15 22.32 12.46 15.62
C PRO A 15 22.07 10.96 15.52
N VAL A 16 21.19 10.55 14.60
CA VAL A 16 20.93 9.15 14.29
C VAL A 16 21.84 8.72 13.15
N GLU A 17 22.50 7.57 13.28
CA GLU A 17 23.26 6.97 12.18
C GLU A 17 22.38 6.01 11.39
N ASP A 18 22.44 6.07 10.06
CA ASP A 18 21.74 5.09 9.24
C ASP A 18 22.44 3.71 9.25
N PRO A 19 21.69 2.61 9.12
CA PRO A 19 22.26 1.26 9.20
C PRO A 19 23.21 0.87 8.06
N LEU A 20 23.10 1.49 6.88
CA LEU A 20 23.77 1.04 5.65
C LEU A 20 25.08 1.80 5.40
N HIS A 21 25.02 3.12 5.41
CA HIS A 21 26.12 4.04 5.09
C HIS A 21 26.80 4.61 6.33
N ARG A 22 26.22 4.42 7.52
CA ARG A 22 26.71 4.98 8.80
C ARG A 22 26.80 6.51 8.79
N ALA A 23 26.04 7.16 7.93
CA ALA A 23 25.96 8.61 7.87
C ALA A 23 25.11 9.15 9.02
N ALA A 24 25.48 10.32 9.54
CA ALA A 24 24.80 10.95 10.67
C ALA A 24 23.66 11.89 10.19
N PHE A 25 22.51 11.79 10.85
CA PHE A 25 21.31 12.57 10.57
C PHE A 25 20.90 13.36 11.80
N ALA A 26 20.99 14.69 11.69
CA ALA A 26 20.72 15.59 12.80
C ALA A 26 19.24 15.99 12.90
N TYR A 27 18.39 15.70 11.91
CA TYR A 27 17.00 16.16 11.90
C TYR A 27 16.04 14.97 11.73
N ARG A 28 14.88 15.03 12.39
CA ARG A 28 13.87 13.98 12.32
C ARG A 28 12.45 14.54 12.22
N VAL A 29 11.65 13.91 11.37
CA VAL A 29 10.20 14.07 11.27
C VAL A 29 9.55 12.69 11.47
N GLN A 30 8.42 12.64 12.17
CA GLN A 30 7.70 11.42 12.51
C GLN A 30 6.25 11.50 12.06
N GLY A 31 5.77 10.45 11.39
CA GLY A 31 4.37 10.24 11.04
C GLY A 31 3.71 9.32 12.06
N VAL A 32 2.74 9.85 12.81
CA VAL A 32 2.08 9.15 13.91
C VAL A 32 0.60 8.93 13.58
N LEU A 33 0.16 7.68 13.63
CA LEU A 33 -1.23 7.32 13.47
C LEU A 33 -2.00 7.54 14.78
N GLU A 34 -3.12 8.24 14.71
CA GLU A 34 -4.02 8.47 15.85
C GLU A 34 -5.14 7.42 15.84
N ALA A 35 -4.86 6.23 16.38
CA ALA A 35 -5.84 5.15 16.49
C ALA A 35 -5.70 4.41 17.83
N GLY A 36 -6.52 4.79 18.83
CA GLY A 36 -6.41 4.26 20.18
C GLY A 36 -5.13 4.73 20.86
N ALA A 37 -4.09 3.90 20.83
CA ALA A 37 -2.73 4.28 21.25
C ALA A 37 -1.96 4.87 20.06
N PRO A 38 -1.37 6.08 20.18
CA PRO A 38 -0.57 6.65 19.11
C PRO A 38 0.58 5.71 18.70
N ALA A 39 0.72 5.45 17.40
CA ALA A 39 1.76 4.59 16.86
C ALA A 39 2.56 5.34 15.78
N THR A 40 3.87 5.44 15.94
CA THR A 40 4.76 5.96 14.90
C THR A 40 4.89 4.92 13.79
N LEU A 41 4.50 5.31 12.57
CA LEU A 41 4.58 4.44 11.39
C LEU A 41 5.74 4.80 10.48
N ILE A 42 6.12 6.08 10.46
CA ILE A 42 7.14 6.61 9.56
C ILE A 42 8.08 7.52 10.34
N GLU A 43 9.38 7.36 10.12
CA GLU A 43 10.41 8.31 10.55
C GLU A 43 11.21 8.75 9.33
N ILE A 44 11.37 10.06 9.15
CA ILE A 44 12.21 10.64 8.10
C ILE A 44 13.36 11.39 8.75
N TYR A 45 14.57 11.06 8.31
CA TYR A 45 15.82 11.59 8.82
C TYR A 45 16.48 12.45 7.76
N ALA A 46 16.92 13.65 8.13
CA ALA A 46 17.63 14.59 7.25
C ALA A 46 19.03 14.92 7.78
N GLN A 47 20.02 14.98 6.88
CA GLN A 47 21.39 15.36 7.22
C GLN A 47 21.54 16.88 7.47
N ARG A 48 20.76 17.70 6.76
CA ARG A 48 20.85 19.17 6.79
C ARG A 48 19.51 19.81 7.12
N GLN A 49 19.54 20.95 7.82
CA GLN A 49 18.33 21.71 8.18
C GLN A 49 17.52 22.13 6.96
N THR A 50 18.19 22.45 5.85
CA THR A 50 17.55 22.88 4.60
C THR A 50 16.63 21.81 4.00
N LEU A 51 16.85 20.53 4.32
CA LEU A 51 16.01 19.41 3.89
C LEU A 51 14.82 19.16 4.82
N TYR A 52 14.71 19.87 5.95
CA TYR A 52 13.66 19.62 6.93
C TYR A 52 12.24 19.80 6.36
N SER A 53 12.00 20.88 5.61
CA SER A 53 10.69 21.10 4.98
C SER A 53 10.33 20.01 3.96
N TYR A 54 11.34 19.45 3.29
CA TYR A 54 11.17 18.33 2.38
C TYR A 54 10.82 17.05 3.17
N ALA A 55 11.50 16.79 4.29
CA ALA A 55 11.17 15.68 5.19
C ALA A 55 9.72 15.76 5.71
N GLU A 56 9.22 16.95 6.02
CA GLU A 56 7.82 17.13 6.43
C GLU A 56 6.85 16.80 5.30
N ARG A 57 7.11 17.28 4.07
CA ARG A 57 6.28 16.97 2.89
C ARG A 57 6.30 15.48 2.55
N ALA A 58 7.48 14.86 2.54
CA ALA A 58 7.64 13.42 2.31
C ALA A 58 6.90 12.59 3.38
N CYS A 59 6.94 13.02 4.65
CA CYS A 59 6.24 12.34 5.73
C CYS A 59 4.73 12.39 5.54
N ARG A 60 4.18 13.56 5.17
CA ARG A 60 2.76 13.70 4.83
C ARG A 60 2.37 12.79 3.67
N LEU A 61 3.13 12.82 2.57
CA LEU A 61 2.88 11.98 1.40
C LEU A 61 2.81 10.49 1.78
N LEU A 62 3.82 9.99 2.51
CA LEU A 62 3.87 8.58 2.91
C LEU A 62 2.75 8.20 3.90
N MET A 63 2.34 9.11 4.79
CA MET A 63 1.18 8.88 5.64
C MET A 63 -0.12 8.79 4.83
N GLU A 64 -0.29 9.60 3.78
CA GLU A 64 -1.41 9.46 2.85
C GLU A 64 -1.35 8.13 2.08
N CYS A 65 -0.18 7.72 1.60
CA CYS A 65 0.00 6.41 0.97
C CYS A 65 -0.35 5.27 1.94
N TYR A 66 0.05 5.34 3.20
CA TYR A 66 -0.35 4.38 4.23
C TYR A 66 -1.87 4.29 4.37
N LEU A 67 -2.55 5.44 4.49
CA LEU A 67 -4.00 5.48 4.60
C LEU A 67 -4.68 4.89 3.36
N LEU A 68 -4.17 5.19 2.17
CA LEU A 68 -4.68 4.63 0.92
C LEU A 68 -4.53 3.12 0.89
N ALA A 69 -3.34 2.58 1.14
CA ALA A 69 -3.10 1.15 1.15
C ALA A 69 -3.95 0.43 2.20
N ASN A 70 -4.06 0.99 3.41
CA ASN A 70 -4.85 0.41 4.48
C ASN A 70 -6.35 0.41 4.19
N GLN A 71 -6.90 1.54 3.75
CA GLN A 71 -8.34 1.68 3.58
C GLN A 71 -8.85 1.06 2.27
N ARG A 72 -8.04 1.12 1.20
CA ARG A 72 -8.45 0.68 -0.14
C ARG A 72 -7.98 -0.73 -0.47
N LEU A 73 -6.73 -1.06 -0.17
CA LEU A 73 -6.17 -2.41 -0.43
C LEU A 73 -6.31 -3.35 0.77
N GLY A 74 -6.51 -2.82 1.98
CA GLY A 74 -6.51 -3.64 3.20
C GLY A 74 -5.12 -4.13 3.59
N LEU A 75 -4.06 -3.42 3.15
CA LEU A 75 -2.67 -3.72 3.47
C LEU A 75 -2.21 -2.92 4.68
N ASP A 76 -1.24 -3.44 5.43
CA ASP A 76 -0.66 -2.76 6.58
C ASP A 76 0.87 -2.91 6.52
N HIS A 77 1.59 -2.05 7.22
CA HIS A 77 3.04 -2.17 7.28
C HIS A 77 3.44 -3.54 7.89
N PRO A 78 4.54 -4.16 7.41
CA PRO A 78 5.01 -5.43 7.93
C PRO A 78 5.26 -5.43 9.45
N LEU A 79 4.65 -6.40 10.13
CA LEU A 79 4.81 -6.61 11.58
C LEU A 79 6.26 -6.90 11.99
N ARG A 80 7.05 -7.55 11.12
CA ARG A 80 8.46 -7.91 11.40
C ARG A 80 9.35 -6.71 11.71
N TYR A 81 8.92 -5.49 11.34
CA TYR A 81 9.61 -4.24 11.63
C TYR A 81 8.80 -3.33 12.56
N ASN A 82 7.91 -3.91 13.38
CA ASN A 82 6.99 -3.17 14.24
C ASN A 82 6.17 -2.11 13.49
N ARG A 83 5.86 -2.36 12.21
CA ARG A 83 5.19 -1.43 11.31
C ARG A 83 5.95 -0.12 11.02
N LEU A 84 7.22 -0.01 11.41
CA LEU A 84 8.00 1.21 11.26
C LEU A 84 8.77 1.24 9.94
N LEU A 85 8.50 2.25 9.11
CA LEU A 85 9.30 2.61 7.94
C LEU A 85 10.25 3.77 8.32
N ARG A 86 11.53 3.66 7.92
CA ARG A 86 12.51 4.74 8.07
C ARG A 86 12.95 5.25 6.70
N VAL A 87 13.04 6.55 6.56
CA VAL A 87 13.45 7.22 5.32
C VAL A 87 14.65 8.11 5.62
N PHE A 88 15.70 8.02 4.81
CA PHE A 88 16.94 8.77 4.98
C PHE A 88 17.14 9.69 3.77
N LEU A 89 17.22 10.99 4.03
CA LEU A 89 17.44 12.03 3.02
C LEU A 89 18.95 12.30 2.91
N MET A 90 19.56 11.69 1.89
CA MET A 90 21.00 11.74 1.63
C MET A 90 21.35 12.97 0.77
N THR A 91 22.48 13.61 1.09
CA THR A 91 23.02 14.75 0.32
C THR A 91 24.09 14.36 -0.70
N GLU A 92 24.51 13.10 -0.67
CA GLU A 92 25.51 12.50 -1.56
C GLU A 92 24.90 11.28 -2.25
N GLY A 93 25.53 10.78 -3.31
CA GLY A 93 25.05 9.65 -4.11
C GLY A 93 24.50 10.08 -5.47
N LYS A 94 24.11 9.10 -6.29
CA LYS A 94 23.45 9.34 -7.58
C LYS A 94 21.98 9.64 -7.32
N ALA A 95 21.44 10.70 -7.92
CA ALA A 95 20.02 11.03 -7.83
C ALA A 95 19.11 9.82 -8.11
N GLY A 96 18.15 9.62 -7.23
CA GLY A 96 17.20 8.50 -7.24
C GLY A 96 16.85 8.05 -5.83
N ALA A 97 16.11 6.95 -5.77
CA ALA A 97 15.70 6.32 -4.52
C ALA A 97 16.10 4.84 -4.47
N GLU A 98 16.19 4.29 -3.25
CA GLU A 98 16.41 2.86 -3.04
C GLU A 98 15.67 2.40 -1.77
N GLN A 99 14.90 1.32 -1.90
CA GLN A 99 14.26 0.63 -0.80
C GLN A 99 15.04 -0.62 -0.41
N GLN A 100 15.41 -0.73 0.87
CA GLN A 100 15.94 -1.96 1.45
C GLN A 100 15.28 -2.27 2.80
N GLN A 101 14.66 -3.45 2.94
CA GLN A 101 13.97 -3.87 4.18
C GLN A 101 12.86 -2.89 4.62
N ASN A 102 13.05 -2.16 5.72
CA ASN A 102 12.16 -1.09 6.19
C ASN A 102 12.81 0.30 6.08
N LEU A 103 13.81 0.42 5.21
CA LEU A 103 14.58 1.62 4.96
C LEU A 103 14.29 2.07 3.53
N ILE A 104 14.13 3.37 3.34
CA ILE A 104 14.14 4.04 2.04
C ILE A 104 15.24 5.10 2.10
N TYR A 105 16.07 5.17 1.08
CA TYR A 105 17.06 6.22 0.90
C TYR A 105 16.66 7.08 -0.29
N LEU A 106 16.67 8.40 -0.13
CA LEU A 106 16.52 9.36 -1.22
C LEU A 106 17.86 10.08 -1.39
N TYR A 107 18.45 9.98 -2.57
CA TYR A 107 19.80 10.48 -2.88
C TYR A 107 19.77 11.74 -3.72
N ASP A 108 20.77 12.60 -3.52
CA ASP A 108 20.95 13.86 -4.26
C ASP A 108 19.65 14.68 -4.39
N LEU A 109 19.02 14.91 -3.24
CA LEU A 109 17.85 15.79 -3.13
C LEU A 109 18.25 17.22 -3.49
N SER A 110 18.16 17.54 -4.77
CA SER A 110 18.40 18.87 -5.31
C SER A 110 17.11 19.52 -5.75
N GLU A 111 17.02 20.85 -5.60
CA GLU A 111 15.89 21.65 -6.09
C GLU A 111 15.74 21.61 -7.63
N ARG A 112 16.69 20.98 -8.34
CA ARG A 112 16.67 20.84 -9.81
C ARG A 112 15.74 19.73 -10.28
N VAL A 113 15.49 18.71 -9.45
CA VAL A 113 14.58 17.62 -9.81
C VAL A 113 13.14 18.11 -9.63
N PRO A 114 12.29 18.01 -10.67
CA PRO A 114 10.90 18.45 -10.57
C PRO A 114 10.15 17.73 -9.44
N PRO A 115 9.31 18.41 -8.65
CA PRO A 115 8.63 17.79 -7.50
C PRO A 115 7.79 16.54 -7.83
N HIS A 116 7.23 16.45 -9.05
CA HIS A 116 6.45 15.29 -9.48
C HIS A 116 7.30 14.03 -9.67
N GLU A 117 8.58 14.15 -10.00
CA GLU A 117 9.48 13.00 -10.07
C GLU A 117 9.73 12.45 -8.66
N TRP A 118 9.86 13.31 -7.65
CA TRP A 118 9.97 12.86 -6.26
C TRP A 118 8.71 12.20 -5.71
N VAL A 119 7.52 12.65 -6.15
CA VAL A 119 6.28 11.93 -5.84
C VAL A 119 6.34 10.53 -6.43
N ARG A 120 6.74 10.40 -7.71
CA ARG A 120 6.86 9.11 -8.40
C ARG A 120 7.84 8.19 -7.68
N GLU A 121 9.09 8.61 -7.52
CA GLU A 121 10.15 7.85 -6.83
C GLU A 121 9.71 7.43 -5.41
N LEU A 122 9.16 8.34 -4.61
CA LEU A 122 8.78 7.99 -3.24
C LEU A 122 7.60 7.01 -3.21
N THR A 123 6.64 7.14 -4.14
CA THR A 123 5.54 6.17 -4.27
C THR A 123 6.00 4.83 -4.83
N HIS A 124 7.04 4.82 -5.67
CA HIS A 124 7.69 3.62 -6.19
C HIS A 124 8.33 2.83 -5.04
N GLU A 125 9.24 3.46 -4.28
CA GLU A 125 9.90 2.81 -3.15
C GLU A 125 8.91 2.39 -2.05
N TYR A 126 7.88 3.20 -1.81
CA TYR A 126 6.83 2.82 -0.88
C TYR A 126 6.00 1.63 -1.38
N GLY A 127 5.83 1.49 -2.70
CA GLY A 127 5.27 0.32 -3.36
C GLY A 127 6.02 -0.96 -3.00
N HIS A 128 7.35 -0.94 -3.11
CA HIS A 128 8.20 -2.08 -2.70
C HIS A 128 8.00 -2.45 -1.22
N TRP A 129 7.79 -1.46 -0.36
CA TRP A 129 7.61 -1.66 1.07
C TRP A 129 6.26 -2.30 1.44
N ILE A 130 5.15 -1.82 0.86
CA ILE A 130 3.80 -2.16 1.35
C ILE A 130 3.03 -3.13 0.45
N ILE A 131 3.29 -3.14 -0.86
CA ILE A 131 2.59 -4.01 -1.80
C ILE A 131 3.31 -5.36 -1.84
N PRO A 132 2.59 -6.49 -1.69
CA PRO A 132 3.20 -7.81 -1.79
C PRO A 132 4.03 -7.96 -3.06
N PRO A 133 5.26 -8.49 -2.94
CA PRO A 133 6.18 -8.49 -4.06
C PRO A 133 5.71 -9.42 -5.16
N ILE A 134 5.81 -8.95 -6.41
CA ILE A 134 5.73 -9.80 -7.60
C ILE A 134 7.06 -9.70 -8.32
N ASN A 135 7.76 -10.82 -8.37
CA ASN A 135 9.12 -10.96 -8.88
C ASN A 135 9.11 -11.70 -10.24
N SER A 136 10.31 -12.07 -10.68
CA SER A 136 10.62 -12.95 -11.80
C SER A 136 10.67 -12.26 -13.14
N PHE A 137 10.67 -10.93 -13.13
CA PHE A 137 11.01 -10.14 -14.30
C PHE A 137 12.52 -9.89 -14.40
N VAL A 138 12.97 -9.52 -15.58
CA VAL A 138 14.35 -9.12 -15.90
C VAL A 138 14.38 -7.64 -16.29
N GLU A 139 13.30 -7.15 -16.88
CA GLU A 139 13.17 -5.77 -17.36
C GLU A 139 11.76 -5.23 -17.07
N PRO A 140 11.62 -3.94 -16.72
CA PRO A 140 12.70 -2.98 -16.46
C PRO A 140 13.44 -3.24 -15.14
N GLU A 141 12.82 -3.98 -14.22
CA GLU A 141 13.37 -4.37 -12.93
C GLU A 141 12.80 -5.73 -12.49
N PRO A 142 13.41 -6.42 -11.51
CA PRO A 142 12.93 -7.73 -11.09
C PRO A 142 11.58 -7.73 -10.40
N TRP A 143 11.26 -6.67 -9.64
CA TRP A 143 10.11 -6.60 -8.75
C TRP A 143 9.10 -5.56 -9.25
N ALA A 144 7.92 -5.97 -9.70
CA ALA A 144 6.95 -5.06 -10.29
C ALA A 144 6.08 -4.29 -9.28
N ASN A 145 6.22 -4.56 -7.98
CA ASN A 145 5.42 -3.91 -6.95
C ASN A 145 5.81 -2.43 -6.72
N GLY A 146 7.04 -2.03 -7.10
CA GLY A 146 7.47 -0.63 -7.12
C GLY A 146 6.66 0.19 -8.12
N ASP A 147 6.71 -0.17 -9.40
CA ASP A 147 5.91 0.48 -10.46
C ASP A 147 4.41 0.40 -10.21
N LEU A 148 3.91 -0.71 -9.66
CA LEU A 148 2.50 -0.80 -9.29
C LEU A 148 2.16 0.23 -8.22
N GLY A 149 3.01 0.39 -7.20
CA GLY A 149 2.89 1.43 -6.19
C GLY A 149 2.94 2.82 -6.80
N GLU A 150 3.92 3.12 -7.65
CA GLU A 150 4.07 4.40 -8.34
C GLU A 150 2.77 4.80 -9.03
N ARG A 151 2.22 3.91 -9.87
CA ARG A 151 1.02 4.19 -10.66
C ARG A 151 -0.26 4.23 -9.82
N TRP A 152 -0.40 3.30 -8.87
CA TRP A 152 -1.59 3.17 -8.03
C TRP A 152 -1.70 4.30 -7.01
N PHE A 153 -0.63 4.59 -6.26
CA PHE A 153 -0.62 5.70 -5.29
C PHE A 153 -0.76 7.03 -6.01
N THR A 154 -0.01 7.28 -7.09
CA THR A 154 -0.10 8.55 -7.83
C THR A 154 -1.51 8.81 -8.33
N TYR A 155 -2.23 7.77 -8.78
CA TYR A 155 -3.63 7.91 -9.17
C TYR A 155 -4.51 8.40 -8.02
N TYR A 156 -4.48 7.71 -6.88
CA TYR A 156 -5.36 8.05 -5.76
C TYR A 156 -4.96 9.34 -5.04
N LEU A 157 -3.67 9.67 -5.02
CA LEU A 157 -3.19 10.96 -4.55
C LEU A 157 -3.69 12.11 -5.45
N ALA A 158 -3.63 11.93 -6.77
CA ALA A 158 -4.16 12.90 -7.72
C ALA A 158 -5.69 13.06 -7.58
N GLU A 159 -6.44 11.97 -7.39
CA GLU A 159 -7.87 12.03 -7.10
C GLU A 159 -8.17 12.78 -5.79
N ASN A 160 -7.46 12.45 -4.71
CA ASN A 160 -7.62 13.13 -3.42
C ASN A 160 -7.31 14.63 -3.53
N ALA A 161 -6.21 14.98 -4.21
CA ALA A 161 -5.83 16.37 -4.44
C ALA A 161 -6.90 17.11 -5.26
N ARG A 162 -7.47 16.49 -6.30
CA ARG A 162 -8.57 17.07 -7.08
C ARG A 162 -9.78 17.37 -6.20
N ASN A 163 -10.15 16.44 -5.33
CA ASN A 163 -11.29 16.60 -4.40
C ASN A 163 -11.04 17.68 -3.34
N LEU A 164 -9.78 18.02 -3.07
CA LEU A 164 -9.35 19.05 -2.13
C LEU A 164 -8.93 20.36 -2.84
N ASN A 165 -9.46 20.62 -4.05
CA ASN A 165 -9.16 21.81 -4.86
C ASN A 165 -7.66 22.03 -5.14
N GLY A 166 -6.90 20.95 -5.32
CA GLY A 166 -5.53 20.99 -5.83
C GLY A 166 -4.45 21.27 -4.78
N SER A 167 -4.66 20.89 -3.51
CA SER A 167 -3.65 21.08 -2.45
C SER A 167 -2.29 20.49 -2.82
N SER A 168 -1.33 21.36 -3.17
CA SER A 168 0.04 21.00 -3.58
C SER A 168 0.86 20.42 -2.43
N ASP A 169 0.52 20.75 -1.19
CA ASP A 169 1.25 20.31 0.00
C ASP A 169 1.16 18.78 0.19
N LEU A 170 0.02 18.18 -0.18
CA LEU A 170 -0.16 16.72 -0.19
C LEU A 170 0.71 16.04 -1.26
N LEU A 171 1.08 16.78 -2.31
CA LEU A 171 1.81 16.28 -3.47
C LEU A 171 3.26 16.73 -3.47
N MET A 172 3.83 17.05 -2.30
CA MET A 172 5.20 17.52 -2.15
C MET A 172 5.56 18.75 -3.01
N GLY A 173 4.57 19.58 -3.37
CA GLY A 173 4.73 20.73 -4.27
C GLY A 173 4.58 20.40 -5.76
N ALA A 174 4.27 19.15 -6.12
CA ALA A 174 4.00 18.76 -7.49
C ALA A 174 2.66 19.34 -7.98
N PRO A 175 2.62 19.93 -9.19
CA PRO A 175 1.36 20.36 -9.77
C PRO A 175 0.52 19.15 -10.15
N LEU A 176 -0.77 19.17 -9.79
CA LEU A 176 -1.73 18.10 -10.10
C LEU A 176 -1.72 17.74 -11.60
N SER A 177 -1.61 18.73 -12.48
CA SER A 177 -1.57 18.53 -13.94
C SER A 177 -0.37 17.71 -14.41
N ALA A 178 0.78 17.76 -13.71
CA ALA A 178 1.93 16.93 -14.04
C ALA A 178 1.68 15.46 -13.69
N LEU A 179 1.08 15.19 -12.52
CA LEU A 179 0.70 13.84 -12.11
C LEU A 179 -0.37 13.25 -13.04
N GLU A 180 -1.39 14.04 -13.40
CA GLU A 180 -2.41 13.61 -14.36
C GLU A 180 -1.80 13.32 -15.74
N SER A 181 -0.84 14.13 -16.18
CA SER A 181 -0.14 13.90 -17.44
C SER A 181 0.73 12.64 -17.40
N TYR A 182 1.38 12.36 -16.28
CA TYR A 182 2.09 11.11 -16.06
C TYR A 182 1.12 9.91 -16.14
N LEU A 183 0.00 9.95 -15.40
CA LEU A 183 -0.98 8.85 -15.37
C LEU A 183 -1.60 8.56 -16.75
N ARG A 184 -1.87 9.60 -17.55
CA ARG A 184 -2.34 9.45 -18.93
C ARG A 184 -1.34 8.71 -19.83
N ARG A 185 -0.03 8.83 -19.56
CA ARG A 185 1.01 8.14 -20.32
C ARG A 185 1.33 6.75 -19.76
N ALA A 186 1.43 6.64 -18.44
CA ALA A 186 1.99 5.46 -17.79
C ALA A 186 0.92 4.44 -17.33
N ALA A 187 -0.29 4.87 -16.96
CA ALA A 187 -1.30 3.97 -16.40
C ALA A 187 -2.48 3.73 -17.34
N ALA A 188 -3.03 4.79 -17.95
CA ALA A 188 -4.23 4.70 -18.78
C ALA A 188 -4.09 3.71 -19.95
N PRO A 189 -3.00 3.71 -20.74
CA PRO A 189 -2.87 2.79 -21.88
C PRO A 189 -2.87 1.32 -21.49
N LEU A 190 -2.33 0.98 -20.30
CA LEU A 190 -2.31 -0.39 -19.80
C LEU A 190 -3.72 -0.89 -19.44
N VAL A 191 -4.48 -0.05 -18.72
CA VAL A 191 -5.87 -0.36 -18.33
C VAL A 191 -6.75 -0.51 -19.57
N GLU A 192 -6.65 0.43 -20.50
CA GLU A 192 -7.42 0.41 -21.76
C GLU A 192 -7.08 -0.80 -22.63
N ARG A 193 -5.81 -1.20 -22.69
CA ARG A 193 -5.37 -2.40 -23.40
C ARG A 193 -5.97 -3.65 -22.76
N MET A 194 -5.84 -3.82 -21.45
CA MET A 194 -6.38 -4.98 -20.73
C MET A 194 -7.90 -5.07 -20.85
N ALA A 195 -8.61 -3.94 -20.82
CA ALA A 195 -10.07 -3.92 -20.99
C ALA A 195 -10.52 -4.33 -22.40
N ARG A 196 -9.70 -4.05 -23.42
CA ARG A 196 -10.03 -4.30 -24.84
C ARG A 196 -9.61 -5.69 -25.31
N GLU A 197 -8.42 -6.13 -24.91
CA GLU A 197 -7.79 -7.36 -25.42
C GLU A 197 -7.91 -8.51 -24.43
N GLY A 198 -8.18 -8.22 -23.14
CA GLY A 198 -8.01 -9.18 -22.06
C GLY A 198 -6.54 -9.53 -21.84
N LEU A 199 -6.33 -10.56 -21.01
CA LEU A 199 -5.00 -11.06 -20.68
C LEU A 199 -4.40 -11.81 -21.87
N ASN A 200 -3.25 -11.36 -22.38
CA ASN A 200 -2.55 -12.04 -23.47
C ASN A 200 -1.60 -13.13 -22.93
N PRO A 201 -1.81 -14.42 -23.26
CA PRO A 201 -0.99 -15.50 -22.71
C PRO A 201 0.48 -15.49 -23.15
N GLN A 202 0.79 -14.92 -24.32
CA GLN A 202 2.18 -14.83 -24.81
C GLN A 202 2.95 -13.75 -24.03
N ARG A 203 2.36 -12.55 -23.88
CA ARG A 203 2.96 -11.47 -23.07
C ARG A 203 3.12 -11.90 -21.62
N TRP A 204 2.07 -12.49 -21.04
CA TRP A 204 2.06 -12.95 -19.65
C TRP A 204 3.19 -13.93 -19.28
N ARG A 205 3.58 -14.80 -20.22
CA ARG A 205 4.69 -15.75 -20.01
C ARG A 205 6.07 -15.11 -20.13
N SER A 206 6.17 -13.94 -20.75
CA SER A 206 7.44 -13.22 -20.85
C SER A 206 7.92 -12.80 -19.46
N ARG A 207 9.22 -12.88 -19.24
CA ARG A 207 9.89 -12.31 -18.06
C ARG A 207 10.58 -10.98 -18.36
N ARG A 208 10.44 -10.45 -19.57
CA ARG A 208 10.94 -9.12 -19.95
C ARG A 208 9.82 -8.08 -19.84
N ARG A 209 10.06 -6.89 -20.37
CA ARG A 209 9.13 -5.75 -20.39
C ARG A 209 7.69 -6.14 -20.74
N ASP A 210 7.46 -6.97 -21.75
CA ASP A 210 6.10 -7.34 -22.16
C ASP A 210 5.30 -8.03 -21.05
N GLY A 211 5.93 -8.94 -20.30
CA GLY A 211 5.26 -9.64 -19.20
C GLY A 211 5.13 -8.77 -17.97
N TYR A 212 6.14 -7.95 -17.70
CA TYR A 212 6.11 -6.95 -16.63
C TYR A 212 4.94 -5.98 -16.82
N GLU A 213 4.80 -5.42 -18.03
CA GLU A 213 3.68 -4.53 -18.37
C GLU A 213 2.34 -5.26 -18.40
N GLU A 214 2.30 -6.54 -18.79
CA GLU A 214 1.07 -7.34 -18.76
C GLU A 214 0.58 -7.57 -17.32
N TYR A 215 1.51 -7.82 -16.38
CA TYR A 215 1.20 -7.85 -14.95
C TYR A 215 0.64 -6.51 -14.45
N LEU A 216 1.32 -5.40 -14.72
CA LEU A 216 0.84 -4.08 -14.32
C LEU A 216 -0.53 -3.76 -14.93
N ALA A 217 -0.73 -4.10 -16.20
CA ALA A 217 -2.00 -3.91 -16.88
C ALA A 217 -3.13 -4.68 -16.20
N LEU A 218 -2.90 -5.93 -15.82
CA LEU A 218 -3.89 -6.73 -15.11
C LEU A 218 -4.17 -6.14 -13.72
N ALA A 219 -3.15 -5.84 -12.94
CA ALA A 219 -3.31 -5.30 -11.58
C ALA A 219 -4.09 -3.97 -11.57
N LEU A 220 -3.72 -3.03 -12.44
CA LEU A 220 -4.40 -1.74 -12.57
C LEU A 220 -5.82 -1.90 -13.12
N TYR A 221 -6.06 -2.84 -14.04
CA TYR A 221 -7.40 -3.16 -14.53
C TYR A 221 -8.30 -3.71 -13.42
N ILE A 222 -7.80 -4.60 -12.57
CA ILE A 222 -8.57 -5.15 -11.45
C ILE A 222 -8.98 -4.02 -10.48
N ASP A 223 -8.08 -3.09 -10.17
CA ASP A 223 -8.41 -1.90 -9.37
C ASP A 223 -9.50 -1.05 -10.03
N ARG A 224 -9.38 -0.79 -11.34
CA ARG A 224 -10.31 0.08 -12.08
C ARG A 224 -11.70 -0.50 -12.27
N VAL A 225 -11.80 -1.81 -12.49
CA VAL A 225 -13.07 -2.48 -12.82
C VAL A 225 -13.76 -3.04 -11.59
N TYR A 226 -13.00 -3.64 -10.67
CA TYR A 226 -13.56 -4.33 -9.51
C TYR A 226 -13.29 -3.58 -8.19
N GLY A 227 -12.54 -2.48 -8.24
CA GLY A 227 -12.19 -1.66 -7.10
C GLY A 227 -10.94 -2.15 -6.35
N SER A 228 -10.27 -1.22 -5.67
CA SER A 228 -9.04 -1.50 -4.92
C SER A 228 -9.19 -2.60 -3.87
N ARG A 229 -10.38 -2.76 -3.26
CA ARG A 229 -10.62 -3.84 -2.29
C ARG A 229 -10.42 -5.21 -2.91
N ARG A 230 -10.82 -5.39 -4.18
CA ARG A 230 -10.62 -6.66 -4.91
C ARG A 230 -9.16 -6.82 -5.32
N LEU A 231 -8.48 -5.76 -5.76
CA LEU A 231 -7.03 -5.81 -6.02
C LEU A 231 -6.25 -6.23 -4.76
N GLY A 232 -6.51 -5.58 -3.62
CA GLY A 232 -5.87 -5.93 -2.35
C GLY A 232 -6.19 -7.36 -1.90
N ARG A 233 -7.43 -7.82 -2.11
CA ARG A 233 -7.78 -9.23 -1.84
C ARG A 233 -7.04 -10.19 -2.76
N ALA A 234 -6.88 -9.87 -4.04
CA ALA A 234 -6.11 -10.68 -4.98
C ALA A 234 -4.65 -10.83 -4.54
N MET A 235 -4.02 -9.74 -4.09
CA MET A 235 -2.65 -9.77 -3.56
C MET A 235 -2.53 -10.65 -2.32
N LEU A 236 -3.51 -10.59 -1.41
CA LEU A 236 -3.53 -11.42 -0.20
C LEU A 236 -3.79 -12.90 -0.50
N CYS A 237 -4.60 -13.22 -1.52
CA CYS A 237 -4.88 -14.58 -1.97
C CYS A 237 -3.73 -15.19 -2.78
N ALA A 238 -2.92 -14.37 -3.45
CA ALA A 238 -1.82 -14.85 -4.29
C ALA A 238 -0.87 -15.80 -3.54
N GLY A 239 -0.52 -15.46 -2.29
CA GLY A 239 0.29 -16.32 -1.40
C GLY A 239 1.73 -16.59 -1.86
N GLY A 240 2.11 -16.12 -3.04
CA GLY A 240 3.42 -16.26 -3.67
C GLY A 240 3.85 -14.97 -4.37
N VAL A 241 4.98 -15.05 -5.09
CA VAL A 241 5.63 -13.88 -5.71
C VAL A 241 5.67 -13.95 -7.22
N GLU A 242 5.19 -15.02 -7.85
CA GLU A 242 5.16 -15.12 -9.31
C GLU A 242 3.93 -14.42 -9.89
N PRO A 243 3.98 -13.96 -11.15
CA PRO A 243 2.80 -13.46 -11.84
C PRO A 243 1.63 -14.46 -11.79
N ASP A 244 1.89 -15.75 -12.00
CA ASP A 244 0.85 -16.79 -11.97
C ASP A 244 0.20 -16.96 -10.59
N ASP A 245 0.92 -16.69 -9.51
CA ASP A 245 0.36 -16.65 -8.16
C ASP A 245 -0.60 -15.47 -8.03
N PHE A 246 -0.23 -14.30 -8.55
CA PHE A 246 -1.13 -13.16 -8.60
C PHE A 246 -2.39 -13.45 -9.42
N LEU A 247 -2.28 -14.06 -10.61
CA LEU A 247 -3.44 -14.42 -11.43
C LEU A 247 -4.36 -15.43 -10.72
N ARG A 248 -3.79 -16.38 -9.99
CA ARG A 248 -4.54 -17.29 -9.12
C ARG A 248 -5.26 -16.52 -8.01
N GLY A 249 -4.57 -15.61 -7.35
CA GLY A 249 -5.15 -14.72 -6.34
C GLY A 249 -6.29 -13.86 -6.90
N VAL A 250 -6.16 -13.35 -8.13
CA VAL A 250 -7.25 -12.64 -8.83
C VAL A 250 -8.45 -13.54 -9.00
N ARG A 251 -8.28 -14.76 -9.53
CA ARG A 251 -9.37 -15.73 -9.69
C ARG A 251 -10.04 -16.01 -8.35
N GLU A 252 -9.26 -16.36 -7.33
CA GLU A 252 -9.75 -16.64 -5.98
C GLU A 252 -10.51 -15.45 -5.40
N SER A 253 -9.99 -14.22 -5.51
CA SER A 253 -10.64 -13.02 -4.97
C SER A 253 -11.97 -12.66 -5.66
N LEU A 254 -12.14 -13.07 -6.93
CA LEU A 254 -13.37 -12.86 -7.69
C LEU A 254 -14.38 -13.99 -7.46
N THR A 255 -13.91 -15.20 -7.18
CA THR A 255 -14.76 -16.36 -6.87
C THR A 255 -14.97 -16.57 -5.37
N GLU A 256 -14.29 -15.81 -4.51
CA GLU A 256 -14.38 -15.93 -3.06
C GLU A 256 -15.85 -15.77 -2.66
N PRO A 257 -16.44 -16.79 -2.01
CA PRO A 257 -17.81 -16.71 -1.58
C PRO A 257 -17.97 -15.50 -0.67
N GLU A 258 -18.85 -14.57 -1.06
CA GLU A 258 -19.33 -13.56 -0.10
C GLU A 258 -20.06 -14.23 1.07
N THR A 259 -20.42 -15.51 0.91
CA THR A 259 -21.15 -16.32 1.87
C THR A 259 -20.33 -17.48 2.42
N LEU A 260 -20.24 -17.60 3.74
CA LEU A 260 -19.61 -18.73 4.44
C LEU A 260 -20.70 -19.66 4.99
N SER A 261 -20.67 -20.94 4.64
CA SER A 261 -21.48 -21.97 5.30
C SER A 261 -20.67 -22.63 6.41
N ALA A 262 -21.23 -22.73 7.60
CA ALA A 262 -20.60 -23.39 8.74
C ALA A 262 -21.57 -24.40 9.38
N GLU A 263 -21.03 -25.56 9.72
CA GLU A 263 -21.70 -26.57 10.54
C GLU A 263 -20.91 -26.70 11.85
N LEU A 264 -21.53 -26.29 12.95
CA LEU A 264 -20.94 -26.34 14.27
C LEU A 264 -21.25 -27.67 14.95
N PRO A 265 -20.30 -28.23 15.72
CA PRO A 265 -20.46 -29.55 16.33
C PRO A 265 -21.57 -29.61 17.39
N PHE A 266 -21.97 -28.46 17.95
CA PHE A 266 -23.04 -28.34 18.94
C PHE A 266 -23.55 -26.89 19.02
N PRO A 267 -24.77 -26.66 19.56
CA PRO A 267 -25.26 -25.32 19.86
C PRO A 267 -24.31 -24.55 20.79
N ASN A 268 -24.20 -23.24 20.58
CA ASN A 268 -23.32 -22.35 21.35
C ASN A 268 -21.82 -22.67 21.19
N ALA A 269 -21.44 -23.30 20.08
CA ALA A 269 -20.05 -23.43 19.71
C ALA A 269 -19.49 -22.09 19.23
N TYR A 270 -18.18 -21.95 19.40
CA TYR A 270 -17.44 -20.83 18.87
C TYR A 270 -17.03 -21.11 17.43
N LEU A 271 -17.28 -20.15 16.54
CA LEU A 271 -16.73 -20.12 15.20
C LEU A 271 -15.69 -19.02 15.06
N PHE A 272 -14.66 -19.32 14.28
CA PHE A 272 -13.69 -18.34 13.85
C PHE A 272 -14.23 -17.57 12.63
N LEU A 273 -14.32 -16.25 12.76
CA LEU A 273 -14.81 -15.33 11.75
C LEU A 273 -13.72 -14.30 11.45
N PRO A 274 -13.02 -14.44 10.31
CA PRO A 274 -11.95 -13.51 9.93
C PRO A 274 -12.40 -12.05 9.99
N GLY A 275 -11.66 -11.21 10.71
CA GLY A 275 -11.97 -9.79 10.92
C GLY A 275 -13.16 -9.50 11.86
N GLY A 276 -13.62 -10.51 12.60
CA GLY A 276 -14.60 -10.38 13.68
C GLY A 276 -16.07 -10.36 13.25
N ALA A 277 -16.96 -10.70 14.19
CA ALA A 277 -18.40 -10.88 13.95
C ALA A 277 -19.09 -9.67 13.30
N ALA A 278 -18.60 -8.45 13.53
CA ALA A 278 -19.17 -7.22 12.95
C ALA A 278 -19.12 -7.20 11.41
N ARG A 279 -18.19 -7.94 10.79
CA ARG A 279 -18.04 -8.04 9.33
C ARG A 279 -18.93 -9.10 8.71
N TRP A 280 -19.71 -9.82 9.51
CA TRP A 280 -20.54 -10.92 9.05
C TRP A 280 -21.99 -10.67 9.45
N ARG A 281 -22.91 -11.12 8.61
CA ARG A 281 -24.33 -11.23 8.94
C ARG A 281 -24.76 -12.66 8.71
N ILE A 282 -25.57 -13.21 9.62
CA ILE A 282 -26.20 -14.50 9.38
C ILE A 282 -27.29 -14.27 8.32
N VAL A 283 -27.25 -15.07 7.26
CA VAL A 283 -28.27 -15.16 6.21
C VAL A 283 -29.30 -16.22 6.61
N GLU A 284 -28.81 -17.37 7.07
CA GLU A 284 -29.63 -18.47 7.56
C GLU A 284 -28.99 -19.15 8.79
N PRO A 285 -29.78 -19.56 9.80
CA PRO A 285 -31.18 -19.22 9.99
C PRO A 285 -31.34 -17.76 10.44
N ARG A 286 -32.43 -17.08 10.03
CA ARG A 286 -32.60 -15.62 10.18
C ARG A 286 -32.63 -15.13 11.64
N ASP A 287 -32.98 -16.00 12.57
CA ASP A 287 -33.11 -15.77 14.00
C ASP A 287 -31.81 -16.01 14.79
N ALA A 288 -30.81 -16.65 14.18
CA ALA A 288 -29.53 -16.87 14.82
C ALA A 288 -28.74 -15.56 14.98
N LYS A 289 -27.96 -15.49 16.05
CA LYS A 289 -27.13 -14.34 16.40
C LYS A 289 -25.68 -14.78 16.62
N LEU A 290 -24.77 -13.92 16.19
CA LEU A 290 -23.36 -14.00 16.55
C LEU A 290 -23.13 -13.18 17.82
N THR A 291 -22.64 -13.83 18.87
CA THR A 291 -22.19 -13.16 20.09
C THR A 291 -20.67 -13.07 20.08
N PRO A 292 -20.07 -11.87 19.85
CA PRO A 292 -18.62 -11.73 19.80
C PRO A 292 -17.96 -12.09 21.13
N ASP A 293 -16.79 -12.72 21.09
CA ASP A 293 -15.98 -12.94 22.28
C ASP A 293 -15.20 -11.65 22.64
N PRO A 294 -15.36 -11.10 23.86
CA PRO A 294 -14.73 -9.84 24.25
C PRO A 294 -13.20 -9.93 24.37
N LYS A 295 -12.64 -11.13 24.54
CA LYS A 295 -11.18 -11.38 24.64
C LYS A 295 -10.59 -11.83 23.31
N ARG A 296 -11.41 -12.38 22.41
CA ARG A 296 -10.99 -12.96 21.12
C ARG A 296 -11.79 -12.31 19.98
N PRO A 297 -11.34 -11.17 19.43
CA PRO A 297 -12.15 -10.35 18.52
C PRO A 297 -12.57 -11.03 17.20
N GLU A 298 -11.89 -12.10 16.81
CA GLU A 298 -12.23 -12.91 15.62
C GLU A 298 -13.10 -14.14 15.93
N TRP A 299 -13.44 -14.37 17.20
CA TRP A 299 -14.27 -15.49 17.61
C TRP A 299 -15.66 -15.01 17.99
N ALA A 300 -16.67 -15.77 17.58
CA ALA A 300 -18.06 -15.52 17.94
C ALA A 300 -18.74 -16.83 18.32
N CYS A 301 -19.61 -16.77 19.33
CA CYS A 301 -20.48 -17.87 19.68
C CYS A 301 -21.78 -17.78 18.86
N CYS A 302 -22.27 -18.92 18.37
CA CYS A 302 -23.56 -19.02 17.70
C CYS A 302 -24.37 -20.18 18.27
N ALA A 303 -25.64 -19.94 18.57
CA ALA A 303 -26.55 -20.98 19.06
C ALA A 303 -26.95 -21.99 17.98
N ALA A 304 -26.92 -21.61 16.70
CA ALA A 304 -27.28 -22.49 15.59
C ALA A 304 -26.13 -23.43 15.21
N THR A 305 -26.46 -24.70 14.94
CA THR A 305 -25.50 -25.72 14.50
C THR A 305 -25.26 -25.70 12.99
N LYS A 306 -26.15 -25.12 12.20
CA LYS A 306 -25.95 -24.88 10.77
C LYS A 306 -26.22 -23.41 10.52
N LEU A 307 -25.30 -22.75 9.83
CA LEU A 307 -25.47 -21.35 9.50
C LEU A 307 -24.83 -21.02 8.16
N GLN A 308 -25.50 -20.15 7.42
CA GLN A 308 -24.95 -19.46 6.28
C GLN A 308 -24.76 -18.00 6.68
N LEU A 309 -23.54 -17.53 6.55
CA LEU A 309 -23.11 -16.18 6.85
C LEU A 309 -22.85 -15.47 5.53
N ARG A 310 -23.06 -14.17 5.46
CA ARG A 310 -22.58 -13.32 4.37
C ARG A 310 -21.73 -12.22 4.96
N ARG A 311 -20.63 -11.91 4.28
CA ARG A 311 -19.80 -10.77 4.61
C ARG A 311 -20.61 -9.48 4.39
N ARG A 312 -20.55 -8.58 5.36
CA ARG A 312 -21.19 -7.25 5.30
C ARG A 312 -20.40 -6.29 4.41
#